data_AF-A0AAI9LF10-F1
#
_entry.id   AF-A0AAI9LF10-F1
#
_cell.length_a   1.000
_cell.length_b   1.000
_cell.length_c   1.000
_cell.angle_alpha   90.00
_cell.angle_beta   90.00
_cell.angle_gamma   90.00
#
_symmetry.space_group_name_H-M   'P 1'
#
loop_
_entity.id
_entity.type
_entity.pdbx_description
1 polymer ?
#
loop_
_entity_poly.entity_id
_entity_poly.type
_entity_poly.pdbx_seq_one_letter_code
_entity_poly.pdbx_strand_id
1 'polypeptide(L)'
;MLQGARKIAGLSQADAAARLAISQSRISHLELNPETISVAQLLALLAAYDFDLFVEPRALDDKPDDKPDHKSDHKPGTTLSDAEIDRLEW
;
A
#
# COMPACT_ATOMS: atom_id res chain seq x y z
N MET A 1 13.21 6.26 -14.99
CA MET A 1 12.83 5.51 -13.76
C MET A 1 13.39 4.09 -13.78
N LEU A 2 12.99 3.20 -14.71
CA LEU A 2 13.47 1.80 -14.75
C LEU A 2 14.99 1.65 -14.97
N GLN A 3 15.59 2.46 -15.85
CA GLN A 3 17.05 2.51 -16.03
C GLN A 3 17.79 2.84 -14.73
N GLY A 4 17.19 3.68 -13.87
CA GLY A 4 17.74 4.05 -12.57
C GLY A 4 17.70 2.88 -11.60
N ALA A 5 16.55 2.20 -11.49
CA ALA A 5 16.39 1.02 -10.64
C ALA A 5 17.39 -0.08 -10.99
N ARG A 6 17.57 -0.39 -12.29
CA ARG A 6 18.58 -1.35 -12.74
C ARG A 6 19.99 -0.97 -12.32
N LYS A 7 20.36 0.32 -12.47
CA LYS A 7 21.68 0.82 -12.10
C LYS A 7 21.90 0.76 -10.58
N ILE A 8 20.88 1.06 -9.78
CA ILE A 8 20.92 0.91 -8.31
C ILE A 8 21.16 -0.55 -7.93
N ALA A 9 20.55 -1.49 -8.64
CA ALA A 9 20.79 -2.92 -8.49
C ALA A 9 22.17 -3.39 -8.97
N GLY A 10 23.02 -2.48 -9.48
CA GLY A 10 24.38 -2.80 -9.95
C GLY A 10 24.42 -3.59 -11.27
N LEU A 11 23.32 -3.64 -12.02
CA LEU A 11 23.20 -4.47 -13.22
C LEU A 11 23.45 -3.67 -14.49
N SER A 12 24.15 -4.27 -15.46
CA SER A 12 24.10 -3.82 -16.85
C SER A 12 22.78 -4.26 -17.51
N GLN A 13 22.46 -3.71 -18.69
CA GLN A 13 21.29 -4.18 -19.46
C GLN A 13 21.47 -5.64 -19.91
N ALA A 14 22.71 -6.10 -20.11
CA ALA A 14 23.01 -7.48 -20.47
C ALA A 14 22.74 -8.44 -19.29
N ASP A 15 23.09 -8.03 -18.06
CA ASP A 15 22.81 -8.83 -16.86
C ASP A 15 21.31 -8.97 -16.62
N ALA A 16 20.57 -7.87 -16.77
CA ALA A 16 19.11 -7.88 -16.69
C ALA A 16 18.46 -8.78 -17.74
N ALA A 17 18.96 -8.70 -18.98
CA ALA A 17 18.51 -9.53 -20.10
C ALA A 17 18.75 -11.02 -19.84
N ALA A 18 19.92 -11.37 -19.29
CA ALA A 18 20.26 -12.73 -18.91
C ALA A 18 19.33 -13.28 -17.82
N ARG A 19 19.04 -12.48 -16.77
CA ARG A 19 18.10 -12.86 -15.70
C ARG A 19 16.69 -13.11 -16.21
N LEU A 20 16.26 -12.36 -17.24
CA LEU A 20 14.92 -12.46 -17.82
C LEU A 20 14.84 -13.36 -19.05
N ALA A 21 15.95 -14.00 -19.46
CA ALA A 21 16.04 -14.83 -20.67
C ALA A 21 15.52 -14.11 -21.94
N ILE A 22 15.81 -12.82 -22.07
CA ILE A 22 15.49 -12.00 -23.25
C ILE A 22 16.73 -11.32 -23.82
N SER A 23 16.60 -10.60 -24.92
CA SER A 23 17.72 -9.85 -25.49
C SER A 23 18.00 -8.55 -24.72
N GLN A 24 19.26 -8.11 -24.72
CA GLN A 24 19.65 -6.78 -24.20
C GLN A 24 18.91 -5.65 -24.94
N SER A 25 18.70 -5.80 -26.26
CA SER A 25 17.89 -4.86 -27.05
C SER A 25 16.45 -4.76 -26.51
N ARG A 26 15.85 -5.88 -26.11
CA ARG A 26 14.52 -5.88 -25.50
C ARG A 26 14.51 -5.14 -24.16
N ILE A 27 15.51 -5.31 -23.31
CA ILE A 27 15.66 -4.52 -22.07
C ILE A 27 15.75 -3.03 -22.39
N SER A 28 16.60 -2.65 -23.34
CA SER A 28 16.76 -1.25 -23.76
C SER A 28 15.43 -0.64 -24.24
N HIS A 29 14.68 -1.39 -25.06
CA HIS A 29 13.38 -0.95 -25.55
C HIS A 29 12.36 -0.75 -24.43
N LEU A 30 12.26 -1.70 -23.49
CA LEU A 30 11.37 -1.56 -22.33
C LEU A 30 11.78 -0.34 -21.48
N GLU A 31 13.08 -0.16 -21.23
CA GLU A 31 13.61 0.94 -20.43
C GLU A 31 13.38 2.33 -21.05
N LEU A 32 13.37 2.44 -22.38
CA LEU A 32 13.13 3.68 -23.12
C LEU A 32 11.65 3.98 -23.35
N ASN A 33 10.78 2.97 -23.36
CA ASN A 33 9.35 3.10 -23.66
C ASN A 33 8.48 2.50 -22.52
N PRO A 34 8.58 3.04 -21.29
CA PRO A 34 7.93 2.46 -20.11
C PRO A 34 6.40 2.41 -20.21
N GLU A 35 5.78 3.31 -20.98
CA GLU A 35 4.33 3.36 -21.23
C GLU A 35 3.80 2.15 -22.00
N THR A 36 4.69 1.39 -22.67
CA THR A 36 4.33 0.20 -23.44
C THR A 36 4.46 -1.10 -22.64
N ILE A 37 4.99 -1.03 -21.42
CA ILE A 37 5.27 -2.19 -20.58
C ILE A 37 3.96 -2.72 -19.99
N SER A 38 3.71 -4.03 -20.13
CA SER A 38 2.60 -4.67 -19.43
C SER A 38 2.88 -4.80 -17.93
N VAL A 39 1.85 -4.87 -17.09
CA VAL A 39 2.05 -5.08 -15.64
C VAL A 39 2.91 -6.30 -15.34
N ALA A 40 2.73 -7.40 -16.08
CA ALA A 40 3.56 -8.60 -15.93
C ALA A 40 5.04 -8.34 -16.23
N GLN A 41 5.35 -7.55 -17.27
CA GLN A 41 6.73 -7.17 -17.58
C GLN A 41 7.31 -6.22 -16.54
N LEU A 42 6.52 -5.30 -16.01
CA LEU A 42 6.95 -4.42 -14.93
C LEU A 42 7.33 -5.24 -13.69
N LEU A 43 6.47 -6.17 -13.26
CA LEU A 43 6.73 -7.03 -12.11
C LEU A 43 7.96 -7.91 -12.32
N ALA A 44 8.16 -8.46 -13.52
CA ALA A 44 9.35 -9.22 -13.86
C ALA A 44 10.63 -8.37 -13.78
N LEU A 45 10.59 -7.12 -14.24
CA LEU A 45 11.71 -6.19 -14.12
C LEU A 45 12.03 -5.84 -12.67
N LEU A 46 11.02 -5.59 -11.84
CA LEU A 46 11.21 -5.34 -10.41
C LEU A 46 11.87 -6.53 -9.71
N ALA A 47 11.38 -7.75 -9.97
CA ALA A 47 12.00 -8.97 -9.46
C ALA A 47 13.44 -9.16 -9.95
N ALA A 48 13.73 -8.88 -11.23
CA ALA A 48 15.08 -8.99 -11.77
C ALA A 48 16.05 -7.98 -11.15
N TYR A 49 15.54 -6.84 -10.68
CA TYR A 49 16.31 -5.75 -10.07
C TYR A 49 16.36 -5.84 -8.54
N ASP A 50 15.71 -6.83 -7.93
CA ASP A 50 15.63 -7.02 -6.48
C ASP A 50 14.87 -5.88 -5.77
N PHE A 51 13.75 -5.44 -6.37
CA PHE A 51 12.86 -4.41 -5.83
C PHE A 51 11.51 -4.99 -5.43
N ASP A 52 11.01 -4.55 -4.27
CA ASP A 52 9.66 -4.84 -3.79
C ASP A 52 8.64 -3.84 -4.34
N LEU A 53 7.41 -4.31 -4.59
CA LEU A 53 6.25 -3.48 -4.90
C LEU A 53 5.27 -3.49 -3.73
N PHE A 54 5.06 -2.32 -3.12
CA PHE A 54 4.04 -2.12 -2.10
C PHE A 54 2.79 -1.48 -2.73
N VAL A 55 1.63 -2.05 -2.42
CA VAL A 55 0.32 -1.52 -2.84
C VAL A 55 -0.51 -1.35 -1.59
N GLU A 56 -0.93 -0.12 -1.31
CA GLU A 56 -1.84 0.20 -0.22
C GLU A 56 -3.21 0.65 -0.75
N PRO A 57 -4.29 0.40 0.01
CA PRO A 57 -5.56 1.05 -0.24
C PRO A 57 -5.36 2.56 -0.30
N ARG A 58 -5.97 3.21 -1.27
CA ARG A 58 -6.06 4.67 -1.27
C ARG A 58 -6.83 5.08 -0.02
N ALA A 59 -6.34 6.05 0.73
CA ALA A 59 -7.15 6.71 1.74
C ALA A 59 -8.44 7.17 1.06
N LEU A 60 -9.57 6.58 1.45
CA LEU A 60 -10.86 7.18 1.19
C LEU A 60 -10.82 8.48 1.99
N ASP A 61 -11.12 9.61 1.35
CA ASP A 61 -11.30 10.86 2.08
C ASP A 61 -12.32 10.59 3.18
N ASP A 62 -11.84 10.47 4.41
CA ASP A 62 -12.66 10.44 5.61
C ASP A 62 -13.13 11.89 5.79
N LYS A 63 -14.08 12.31 4.96
CA LYS A 63 -14.92 13.44 5.32
C LYS A 63 -15.60 12.97 6.59
N PRO A 64 -15.34 13.60 7.75
CA PRO A 64 -16.14 13.30 8.92
C PRO A 64 -17.58 13.52 8.50
N ASP A 65 -18.41 12.50 8.70
CA ASP A 65 -19.86 12.63 8.58
C ASP A 65 -20.24 13.91 9.32
N ASP A 66 -20.77 14.90 8.59
CA ASP A 66 -21.44 16.06 9.12
C ASP A 66 -22.70 15.55 9.82
N LYS A 67 -22.51 15.00 11.01
CA LYS A 67 -23.59 14.51 11.86
C LYS A 67 -24.19 15.78 12.47
N PRO A 68 -25.44 16.14 12.14
CA PRO A 68 -26.04 17.36 12.66
C PRO A 68 -26.02 17.31 14.18
N ASP A 69 -25.62 18.41 14.80
CA ASP A 69 -25.54 18.63 16.23
C ASP A 69 -26.87 18.28 16.92
N HIS A 70 -27.08 17.02 17.28
CA HIS A 70 -28.15 16.70 18.21
C HIS A 70 -27.62 17.04 19.60
N LYS A 71 -27.99 18.23 20.09
CA LYS A 71 -27.93 18.52 21.52
C LYS A 71 -28.59 17.35 22.25
N SER A 72 -27.80 16.53 22.92
CA SER A 72 -28.28 15.59 23.92
C SER A 72 -28.33 16.36 25.22
N ASP A 73 -29.54 16.74 25.62
CA ASP A 73 -29.84 17.18 26.96
C ASP A 73 -29.50 16.02 27.92
N HIS A 74 -28.29 16.03 28.46
CA HIS A 74 -27.87 15.04 29.45
C HIS A 74 -28.52 15.38 30.79
N LYS A 75 -29.60 14.67 31.14
CA LYS A 75 -30.08 14.57 32.52
C LYS A 75 -29.15 13.58 33.25
N PRO A 76 -28.58 13.90 34.42
CA PRO A 76 -27.64 13.01 35.07
C PRO A 76 -28.33 11.70 35.47
N GLY A 77 -27.78 10.58 34.98
CA GLY A 77 -28.17 9.24 35.40
C GLY A 77 -27.74 8.99 36.83
N THR A 78 -28.66 8.46 37.63
CA THR A 78 -28.48 8.08 39.03
C THR A 78 -27.33 7.07 39.15
N THR A 79 -26.26 7.43 39.85
CA THR A 79 -25.26 6.48 40.35
C THR A 79 -25.97 5.54 41.33
N LEU A 80 -26.00 4.24 41.00
CA LEU A 80 -26.46 3.21 41.92
C LEU A 80 -25.59 3.27 43.18
N SER A 81 -26.23 3.22 44.35
CA SER A 81 -25.54 3.33 45.63
C SER A 81 -24.76 2.05 45.93
N ASP A 82 -23.70 2.14 46.74
CA ASP A 82 -22.86 1.00 47.14
C ASP A 82 -23.66 -0.19 47.72
N ALA A 83 -24.86 0.06 48.23
CA ALA A 83 -25.78 -0.96 48.73
C ALA A 83 -26.42 -1.85 47.64
N GLU A 84 -26.42 -1.43 46.38
CA GLU A 84 -26.97 -2.18 45.25
C GLU A 84 -25.94 -3.12 44.59
N ILE A 85 -24.65 -2.85 44.77
CA ILE A 85 -23.55 -3.66 44.22
C ILE A 85 -23.43 -5.01 44.94
N ASP A 86 -23.70 -5.06 46.25
CA ASP A 86 -23.57 -6.29 47.06
C ASP A 86 -24.65 -7.36 46.79
N ARG A 87 -25.63 -7.10 45.92
CA ARG A 87 -26.77 -8.01 45.67
C ARG A 87 -26.62 -8.92 44.46
N LEU A 88 -25.48 -8.88 43.75
CA LEU A 88 -25.30 -9.56 42.45
C LEU A 88 -24.19 -10.63 42.40
N GLU A 89 -23.68 -11.10 43.54
CA GLU A 89 -22.73 -12.21 43.57
C GLU A 89 -23.37 -13.48 44.17
N TRP A 90 -24.12 -14.23 43.34
CA TRP A 90 -24.40 -15.67 43.49
C TRP A 90 -24.41 -16.33 42.10
#